data_AF-A0A529R2U7-F1
#
_entry.id   AF-A0A529R2U7-F1
#
_cell.length_a   1.000
_cell.length_b   1.000
_cell.length_c   1.000
_cell.angle_alpha   90.00
_cell.angle_beta   90.00
_cell.angle_gamma   90.00
#
_symmetry.space_group_name_H-M   'P 1'
#
loop_
_entity.id
_entity.type
_entity.pdbx_description
1 polymer ?
#
loop_
_entity_poly.entity_id
_entity_poly.type
_entity_poly.pdbx_seq_one_letter_code
_entity_poly.pdbx_strand_id
1 'polypeptide(L)' 'VIKRGLAIMDTAAIALARENNIPIIVYSIHEKGGFGDILRGGGHCTVVTDK' A
#
# COMPACT_ATOMS: atom_id res chain seq x y z
N VAL A 1 -7.20 3.84 7.59
CA VAL A 1 -7.41 3.66 6.13
C VAL A 1 -8.84 3.26 5.77
N ILE A 2 -9.44 2.26 6.42
CA ILE A 2 -10.88 1.93 6.24
C ILE A 2 -11.78 3.13 6.64
N LYS A 3 -11.41 3.83 7.72
CA LYS A 3 -12.04 5.10 8.16
C LYS A 3 -11.97 6.26 7.14
N ARG A 4 -11.09 6.18 6.13
CA ARG A 4 -10.95 7.18 5.06
C ARG A 4 -11.72 6.81 3.79
N GLY A 5 -12.47 5.70 3.76
CA GLY A 5 -13.30 5.30 2.63
C GLY A 5 -12.51 4.94 1.35
N LEU A 6 -11.22 4.67 1.47
CA LEU A 6 -10.36 4.33 0.33
C LEU A 6 -10.59 2.87 -0.08
N ALA A 7 -11.36 2.65 -1.16
CA ALA A 7 -11.66 1.33 -1.72
C ALA A 7 -10.49 0.79 -2.57
N ILE A 8 -9.33 0.58 -1.95
CA ILE A 8 -8.10 0.13 -2.64
C ILE A 8 -8.04 -1.40 -2.68
N MET A 9 -8.57 -2.05 -1.64
CA MET A 9 -8.58 -3.50 -1.45
C MET A 9 -9.82 -3.88 -0.62
N ASP A 10 -10.23 -5.15 -0.66
CA ASP A 10 -11.33 -5.61 0.16
C ASP A 10 -11.02 -5.51 1.67
N THR A 11 -12.07 -5.35 2.46
CA THR A 11 -11.96 -5.16 3.91
C THR A 11 -11.30 -6.35 4.60
N ALA A 12 -11.51 -7.58 4.11
CA ALA A 12 -10.97 -8.79 4.73
C ALA A 12 -9.46 -8.92 4.49
N ALA A 13 -8.96 -8.61 3.30
CA ALA A 13 -7.53 -8.60 3.02
C ALA A 13 -6.79 -7.49 3.78
N ILE A 14 -7.41 -6.31 3.98
CA ILE A 14 -6.86 -5.27 4.85
C ILE A 14 -6.79 -5.75 6.31
N ALA A 15 -7.83 -6.44 6.79
CA ALA A 15 -7.85 -7.00 8.15
C ALA A 15 -6.75 -8.04 8.34
N LEU A 16 -6.63 -8.99 7.40
CA LEU A 16 -5.60 -10.03 7.43
C LEU A 16 -4.18 -9.45 7.41
N ALA A 17 -3.94 -8.46 6.54
CA ALA A 17 -2.65 -7.79 6.46
C ALA A 17 -2.31 -7.04 7.75
N ARG A 18 -3.30 -6.40 8.39
CA ARG A 18 -3.13 -5.74 9.70
C ARG A 18 -2.80 -6.73 10.81
N GLU A 19 -3.58 -7.80 10.95
CA GLU A 19 -3.36 -8.82 11.99
C GLU A 19 -2.00 -9.49 11.88
N ASN A 20 -1.51 -9.68 10.65
CA ASN A 20 -0.20 -10.30 10.40
C ASN A 20 0.94 -9.29 10.26
N ASN A 21 0.70 -8.00 10.52
CA ASN A 21 1.69 -6.93 10.35
C ASN A 21 2.34 -6.88 8.96
N ILE A 22 1.60 -7.27 7.93
CA ILE A 22 2.05 -7.26 6.54
C ILE A 22 1.91 -5.83 6.00
N PRO A 23 3.01 -5.13 5.67
CA PRO A 23 2.94 -3.79 5.12
C PRO A 23 2.41 -3.82 3.69
N ILE A 24 1.46 -2.93 3.38
CA ILE A 24 0.89 -2.79 2.03
C ILE A 24 1.49 -1.55 1.37
N ILE A 25 2.08 -1.71 0.19
CA ILE A 25 2.63 -0.61 -0.61
C ILE A 25 1.73 -0.40 -1.82
N VAL A 26 1.12 0.78 -1.91
CA VAL A 26 0.26 1.18 -3.03
C VAL A 26 1.02 2.19 -3.87
N TYR A 27 1.22 1.90 -5.15
CA TYR A 27 1.91 2.77 -6.12
C TYR A 27 1.23 2.68 -7.49
N SER A 28 1.54 3.64 -8.37
CA SER A 28 1.02 3.64 -9.73
C SER A 28 1.85 2.74 -10.64
N ILE A 29 1.24 1.74 -11.27
CA ILE A 29 1.90 0.89 -12.27
C ILE A 29 2.16 1.60 -13.61
N HIS A 30 1.52 2.75 -13.83
CA HIS A 30 1.65 3.52 -15.06
C HIS A 30 2.90 4.42 -15.07
N GLU A 31 3.53 4.65 -13.91
CA GLU A 31 4.80 5.36 -13.86
C GLU A 31 5.94 4.50 -14.39
N LYS A 32 6.60 4.97 -15.45
CA LYS A 32 7.81 4.35 -15.99
C LYS A 32 8.90 4.37 -14.91
N GLY A 33 9.34 3.19 -14.50
CA GLY A 33 10.37 3.06 -13.45
C GLY A 33 9.82 3.07 -12.03
N GLY A 34 8.50 3.22 -11.84
CA GLY A 34 7.88 3.31 -10.52
C GLY A 34 8.28 2.15 -9.60
N PHE A 35 8.22 0.91 -10.06
CA PHE A 35 8.64 -0.25 -9.24
C PHE A 35 10.10 -0.19 -8.78
N GLY A 36 11.00 0.27 -9.65
CA GLY A 36 12.42 0.41 -9.33
C GLY A 36 12.68 1.54 -8.32
N ASP A 37 11.93 2.63 -8.40
CA ASP A 37 12.03 3.74 -7.46
C ASP A 37 11.45 3.38 -6.09
N ILE A 38 10.31 2.68 -6.07
CA ILE A 38 9.68 2.15 -4.86
C ILE A 38 10.62 1.22 -4.08
N LEU A 39 11.31 0.31 -4.78
CA LEU A 39 12.30 -0.57 -4.17
C LEU A 39 13.50 0.18 -3.56
N ARG A 40 13.82 1.37 -4.08
CA ARG A 40 14.86 2.26 -3.53
C ARG A 40 14.34 3.14 -2.38
N GLY A 41 13.06 3.03 -2.03
CA GLY A 41 12.39 3.88 -1.03
C GLY A 41 11.99 5.26 -1.55
N GLY A 42 12.05 5.48 -2.86
CA GLY A 42 11.60 6.71 -3.53
C GLY A 42 10.33 6.49 -4.36
N GLY A 43 9.89 7.53 -5.06
CA GLY A 43 8.72 7.47 -5.93
C GLY A 43 7.38 7.70 -5.22
N HIS A 44 6.31 7.85 -6.01
CA HIS A 44 4.97 8.12 -5.49
C HIS A 44 4.31 6.83 -5.00
N CYS A 45 4.35 6.61 -3.68
CA CYS A 45 3.57 5.56 -3.03
C CYS A 45 2.92 5.99 -1.73
N THR A 46 1.94 5.19 -1.34
CA THR A 46 1.37 5.17 -0.01
C THR A 46 1.73 3.85 0.67
N VAL A 47 2.43 3.94 1.80
CA VAL A 47 2.68 2.78 2.66
C VAL A 47 1.59 2.73 3.72
N VAL A 48 0.87 1.62 3.76
CA VAL A 48 -0.13 1.34 4.79
C VAL A 48 0.47 0.37 5.80
N THR A 49 0.64 0.85 7.03
CA THR A 49 1.11 0.09 8.18
C THR A 49 0.23 0.44 9.39
N ASP A 50 0.12 -0.46 10.37
CA ASP A 50 -0.68 -0.26 11.59
C ASP A 50 0.17 0.33 12.72
N LYS A 51 0.79 1.48 12.45
CA LYS A 51 1.41 2.34 13.47
C LYS A 51 0.63 3.64 13.61
#